data_AF-A0A6J4XZB2-F1
#
_entry.id   AF-A0A6J4XZB2-F1
#
_cell.length_a   1.000
_cell.length_b   1.000
_cell.length_c   1.000
_cell.angle_alpha   90.00
_cell.angle_beta   90.00
_cell.angle_gamma   90.00
#
_symmetry.space_group_name_H-M   'P 1'
#
loop_
_entity.id
_entity.type
_entity.pdbx_description
1 polymer ?
#
loop_
_entity_poly.entity_id
_entity_poly.type
_entity_poly.pdbx_seq_one_letter_code
_entity_poly.pdbx_strand_id
1 'polypeptide(L)'
;MVRFKSATIALFGVLLVVIGIVLIGSMAGAAVSEGSDTFQQGLDYFKAGNYQDAYDLFLTAFKADPVNLNLNFYLGRAAFEIGNYEMALMAFERILIAQPEFARVKLEMARTYYRLGMRDSARQYFEEVLATRPPDAVARNIEFFLAEIAGAEKRHFFNGQIAGAIDWDDNVFAAPANDVVDTTLGEVALQGKSAKPRSDIIFNTTGIINHRYQPPDSPYAWASMGAAYNALYFEESELDTLFLSFNTGPEFHSKSYVFRLHGLANYLEFDWDRFLRTAGAEMIFGFLFDPGTLLNISTKYENKKYYQIDDRDSDNFNLKAESIFLHGANRISLAVAGEIEDAQNEVYSYDRVGALINYERILPYEFSIFGYYEYRYRVFEGDQPLFDKRRRDNLHYAGAGLSKNIWRSSDFRQNLALRFNYRYTRSDSNIELYEFDKNVVSASLAYTF
;
A
#
# COMPACT_ATOMS: atom_id res chain seq x y z
N MET A 1 7.70 -12.18 -35.32
CA MET A 1 8.91 -11.34 -35.41
C MET A 1 8.50 -9.93 -35.01
N VAL A 2 8.71 -9.54 -33.76
CA VAL A 2 7.93 -8.46 -33.12
C VAL A 2 8.32 -7.07 -33.65
N ARG A 3 7.32 -6.23 -33.98
CA ARG A 3 7.49 -4.90 -34.58
C ARG A 3 7.61 -3.77 -33.54
N PHE A 4 8.48 -3.92 -32.54
CA PHE A 4 8.78 -2.91 -31.51
C PHE A 4 9.45 -1.63 -32.06
N LYS A 5 8.75 -0.83 -32.88
CA LYS A 5 9.33 0.32 -33.61
C LYS A 5 8.75 1.71 -33.30
N SER A 6 7.59 1.80 -32.64
CA SER A 6 6.95 3.06 -32.21
C SER A 6 7.10 3.28 -30.70
N ALA A 7 6.39 2.49 -29.89
CA ALA A 7 6.23 2.70 -28.45
C ALA A 7 7.55 2.66 -27.65
N THR A 8 8.52 1.84 -28.10
CA THR A 8 9.77 1.53 -27.37
C THR A 8 10.61 2.77 -27.03
N ILE A 9 10.56 3.82 -27.86
CA ILE A 9 11.34 5.05 -27.66
C ILE A 9 10.72 5.93 -26.57
N ALA A 10 9.39 5.92 -26.42
CA ALA A 10 8.70 6.67 -25.36
C ALA A 10 8.95 6.05 -23.96
N LEU A 11 8.93 4.71 -23.86
CA LEU A 11 9.16 3.99 -22.61
C LEU A 11 10.51 4.32 -21.94
N PHE A 12 11.58 4.47 -22.73
CA PHE A 12 12.91 4.77 -22.19
C PHE A 12 13.07 6.22 -21.70
N GLY A 13 12.26 7.16 -22.19
CA GLY A 13 12.42 8.58 -21.86
C GLY A 13 12.08 8.93 -20.41
N VAL A 14 11.08 8.29 -19.82
CA VAL A 14 10.56 8.70 -18.50
C VAL A 14 11.40 8.17 -17.33
N LEU A 15 12.07 7.02 -17.50
CA LEU A 15 12.86 6.38 -16.45
C LEU A 15 14.00 7.26 -15.90
N LEU A 16 14.54 8.15 -16.75
CA LEU A 16 15.68 9.01 -16.43
C LEU A 16 15.33 10.25 -15.60
N VAL A 17 14.07 10.72 -15.63
CA VAL A 17 13.68 11.98 -14.97
C VAL A 17 13.47 11.80 -13.46
N VAL A 18 12.95 10.63 -13.05
CA VAL A 18 12.59 10.38 -11.64
C VAL A 18 13.81 10.18 -10.74
N ILE A 19 14.87 9.54 -11.23
CA ILE A 19 16.05 9.16 -10.45
C ILE A 19 16.85 10.39 -9.95
N GLY A 20 16.74 11.54 -10.62
CA GLY A 20 17.57 12.72 -10.36
C GLY A 20 17.24 13.52 -9.09
N ILE A 21 16.10 13.30 -8.44
CA ILE A 21 15.56 14.23 -7.42
C ILE A 21 16.02 13.88 -5.97
N VAL A 22 16.55 12.68 -5.76
CA VAL A 22 16.63 12.05 -4.42
C VAL A 22 17.88 12.38 -3.60
N LEU A 23 19.04 12.59 -4.23
CA LEU A 23 20.35 12.34 -3.62
C LEU A 23 20.89 13.43 -2.67
N ILE A 24 20.04 14.27 -2.06
CA ILE A 24 20.48 15.46 -1.30
C ILE A 24 19.86 15.53 0.11
N GLY A 25 20.47 14.83 1.08
CA GLY A 25 20.47 15.28 2.49
C GLY A 25 20.44 14.21 3.61
N SER A 26 21.57 14.04 4.33
CA SER A 26 21.67 13.78 5.79
C SER A 26 23.10 13.40 6.24
N MET A 27 23.64 13.95 7.36
CA MET A 27 24.85 13.48 8.08
C MET A 27 24.98 14.09 9.53
N ALA A 28 25.83 13.47 10.38
CA ALA A 28 26.26 13.81 11.78
C ALA A 28 25.24 13.67 12.94
N GLY A 29 25.57 13.47 14.24
CA GLY A 29 26.83 13.07 14.95
C GLY A 29 27.32 14.03 16.08
N ALA A 30 27.98 13.66 17.21
CA ALA A 30 28.19 12.39 17.96
C ALA A 30 28.96 12.57 19.32
N ALA A 31 28.79 11.65 20.31
CA ALA A 31 29.74 11.22 21.40
C ALA A 31 30.14 12.17 22.59
N VAL A 32 30.72 11.80 23.78
CA VAL A 32 30.78 10.60 24.70
C VAL A 32 31.47 10.96 26.09
N SER A 33 30.96 10.43 27.23
CA SER A 33 31.53 10.11 28.62
C SER A 33 32.63 10.99 29.33
N GLU A 34 33.15 10.77 30.57
CA GLU A 34 32.89 9.83 31.70
C GLU A 34 33.44 10.29 33.09
N GLY A 35 32.86 9.81 34.21
CA GLY A 35 33.53 9.36 35.46
C GLY A 35 34.18 10.42 36.38
N SER A 36 34.72 10.12 37.58
CA SER A 36 34.80 8.96 38.52
C SER A 36 35.24 9.55 39.91
N ASP A 37 35.27 8.98 41.13
CA ASP A 37 35.17 7.66 41.80
C ASP A 37 33.87 6.83 41.59
N THR A 38 33.55 5.85 42.48
CA THR A 38 33.30 4.45 42.10
C THR A 38 31.95 3.88 42.55
N PHE A 39 31.75 3.16 43.67
CA PHE A 39 30.43 2.54 43.92
C PHE A 39 29.33 3.56 44.27
N GLN A 40 29.60 4.48 45.20
CA GLN A 40 28.61 5.48 45.59
C GLN A 40 28.34 6.45 44.43
N GLN A 41 29.40 6.96 43.78
CA GLN A 41 29.20 7.75 42.56
C GLN A 41 28.59 6.93 41.44
N GLY A 42 28.83 5.63 41.35
CA GLY A 42 28.17 4.73 40.39
C GLY A 42 26.66 4.74 40.61
N LEU A 43 26.19 4.70 41.87
CA LEU A 43 24.77 4.93 42.19
C LEU A 43 24.30 6.34 41.83
N ASP A 44 25.15 7.36 41.92
CA ASP A 44 24.77 8.75 41.66
C ASP A 44 24.76 9.09 40.15
N TYR A 45 25.72 8.61 39.37
CA TYR A 45 25.68 8.56 37.91
C TYR A 45 24.49 7.74 37.42
N PHE A 46 24.19 6.60 38.06
CA PHE A 46 23.02 5.79 37.74
C PHE A 46 21.70 6.53 38.00
N LYS A 47 21.60 7.32 39.08
CA LYS A 47 20.45 8.22 39.33
C LYS A 47 20.38 9.38 38.34
N ALA A 48 21.54 9.87 37.86
CA ALA A 48 21.64 10.93 36.87
C ALA A 48 21.35 10.45 35.42
N GLY A 49 21.29 9.13 35.18
CA GLY A 49 21.09 8.54 33.85
C GLY A 49 22.38 8.29 33.06
N ASN A 50 23.55 8.52 33.66
CA ASN A 50 24.86 8.26 33.08
C ASN A 50 25.21 6.78 33.24
N TYR A 51 24.56 5.92 32.45
CA TYR A 51 24.63 4.47 32.65
C TYR A 51 25.97 3.84 32.26
N GLN A 52 26.76 4.46 31.39
CA GLN A 52 28.11 3.98 31.04
C GLN A 52 29.08 4.20 32.20
N ASP A 53 29.17 5.44 32.68
CA ASP A 53 29.91 5.82 33.89
C ASP A 53 29.53 4.87 35.04
N ALA A 54 28.23 4.71 35.29
CA ALA A 54 27.75 3.81 36.34
C ALA A 54 28.17 2.35 36.11
N TYR A 55 28.11 1.84 34.88
CA TYR A 55 28.48 0.46 34.55
C TYR A 55 29.96 0.17 34.82
N ASP A 56 30.89 0.99 34.32
CA ASP A 56 32.33 0.73 34.49
C ASP A 56 32.80 0.96 35.94
N LEU A 57 32.14 1.86 36.66
CA LEU A 57 32.29 2.02 38.10
C LEU A 57 31.74 0.81 38.88
N PHE A 58 30.56 0.28 38.55
CA PHE A 58 30.03 -0.95 39.16
C PHE A 58 30.88 -2.19 38.80
N LEU A 59 31.41 -2.27 37.58
CA LEU A 59 32.31 -3.34 37.13
C LEU A 59 33.66 -3.29 37.86
N THR A 60 34.10 -2.09 38.23
CA THR A 60 35.30 -1.88 39.07
C THR A 60 35.03 -2.30 40.51
N ALA A 61 33.89 -1.91 41.10
CA ALA A 61 33.49 -2.36 42.42
C ALA A 61 33.25 -3.88 42.50
N PHE A 62 32.70 -4.49 41.45
CA PHE A 62 32.40 -5.93 41.37
C PHE A 62 33.66 -6.81 41.51
N LYS A 63 34.84 -6.31 41.12
CA LYS A 63 36.12 -7.01 41.30
C LYS A 63 36.53 -7.13 42.77
N ALA A 64 36.01 -6.28 43.66
CA ALA A 64 36.31 -6.30 45.09
C ALA A 64 35.33 -7.15 45.91
N ASP A 65 34.05 -7.19 45.53
CA ASP A 65 33.00 -7.98 46.20
C ASP A 65 32.03 -8.63 45.18
N PRO A 66 32.44 -9.74 44.52
CA PRO A 66 31.66 -10.35 43.43
C PRO A 66 30.32 -10.96 43.87
N VAL A 67 30.17 -11.30 45.15
CA VAL A 67 29.00 -11.99 45.72
C VAL A 67 27.90 -11.04 46.20
N ASN A 68 28.16 -9.73 46.16
CA ASN A 68 27.25 -8.71 46.65
C ASN A 68 26.00 -8.57 45.76
N LEU A 69 24.84 -8.97 46.27
CA LEU A 69 23.60 -9.02 45.50
C LEU A 69 23.10 -7.62 45.08
N ASN A 70 23.31 -6.60 45.91
CA ASN A 70 22.96 -5.22 45.57
C ASN A 70 23.84 -4.67 44.45
N LEU A 71 25.15 -4.90 44.53
CA LEU A 71 26.11 -4.52 43.49
C LEU A 71 25.82 -5.24 42.17
N ASN A 72 25.55 -6.54 42.20
CA ASN A 72 25.13 -7.28 41.00
C ASN A 72 23.81 -6.76 40.42
N PHE A 73 22.85 -6.34 41.25
CA PHE A 73 21.60 -5.74 40.77
C PHE A 73 21.84 -4.42 40.02
N TYR A 74 22.65 -3.52 40.57
CA TYR A 74 22.97 -2.25 39.94
C TYR A 74 23.90 -2.39 38.72
N LEU A 75 24.87 -3.31 38.76
CA LEU A 75 25.70 -3.69 37.61
C LEU A 75 24.83 -4.21 36.45
N GLY A 76 23.93 -5.15 36.74
CA GLY A 76 23.02 -5.72 35.75
C GLY A 76 22.06 -4.70 35.15
N ARG A 77 21.54 -3.78 35.97
CA ARG A 77 20.74 -2.66 35.48
C ARG A 77 21.55 -1.68 34.62
N ALA A 78 22.75 -1.29 35.04
CA ALA A 78 23.59 -0.39 34.23
C ALA A 78 23.94 -1.02 32.88
N ALA A 79 24.33 -2.30 32.89
CA ALA A 79 24.57 -3.10 31.68
C ALA A 79 23.36 -3.13 30.74
N PHE A 80 22.15 -3.30 31.29
CA PHE A 80 20.90 -3.28 30.51
C PHE A 80 20.66 -1.92 29.84
N GLU A 81 20.78 -0.81 30.57
CA GLU A 81 20.46 0.52 30.02
C GLU A 81 21.50 0.98 28.97
N ILE A 82 22.77 0.53 29.04
CA ILE A 82 23.78 0.73 27.96
C ILE A 82 23.67 -0.26 26.79
N GLY A 83 22.81 -1.27 26.90
CA GLY A 83 22.61 -2.28 25.84
C GLY A 83 23.55 -3.49 25.87
N ASN A 84 24.32 -3.67 26.94
CA ASN A 84 25.13 -4.88 27.20
C ASN A 84 24.27 -5.93 27.91
N TYR A 85 23.33 -6.52 27.18
CA TYR A 85 22.29 -7.40 27.73
C TYR A 85 22.86 -8.73 28.24
N GLU A 86 23.95 -9.22 27.65
CA GLU A 86 24.64 -10.44 28.06
C GLU A 86 25.26 -10.28 29.46
N MET A 87 25.91 -9.14 29.73
CA MET A 87 26.39 -8.84 31.09
C MET A 87 25.24 -8.57 32.06
N ALA A 88 24.13 -8.00 31.59
CA ALA A 88 22.93 -7.83 32.40
C ALA A 88 22.36 -9.18 32.87
N LEU A 89 22.17 -10.15 31.96
CA LEU A 89 21.78 -11.52 32.32
C LEU A 89 22.74 -12.14 33.32
N MET A 90 24.05 -12.18 33.02
CA MET A 90 25.04 -12.79 33.91
C MET A 90 25.05 -12.17 35.31
N ALA A 91 24.78 -10.87 35.43
CA ALA A 91 24.67 -10.19 36.73
C ALA A 91 23.37 -10.53 37.48
N PHE A 92 22.25 -10.66 36.77
CA PHE A 92 20.97 -11.05 37.34
C PHE A 92 20.90 -12.55 37.72
N GLU A 93 21.48 -13.43 36.91
CA GLU A 93 21.61 -14.87 37.18
C GLU A 93 22.34 -15.14 38.50
N ARG A 94 23.43 -14.41 38.78
CA ARG A 94 24.15 -14.48 40.06
C ARG A 94 23.28 -14.13 41.27
N ILE A 95 22.21 -13.34 41.09
CA ILE A 95 21.24 -13.04 42.14
C ILE A 95 20.22 -14.16 42.27
N LEU A 96 19.69 -14.70 41.16
CA LEU A 96 18.73 -15.82 41.22
C LEU A 96 19.35 -17.11 41.78
N ILE A 97 20.65 -17.34 41.61
CA ILE A 97 21.38 -18.44 42.28
C ILE A 97 21.26 -18.34 43.83
N ALA A 98 21.23 -17.13 44.38
CA ALA A 98 21.09 -16.89 45.82
C ALA A 98 19.63 -16.68 46.26
N GLN A 99 18.76 -16.20 45.37
CA GLN A 99 17.36 -15.84 45.63
C GLN A 99 16.46 -16.22 44.44
N PRO A 100 16.12 -17.52 44.25
CA PRO A 100 15.41 -17.99 43.06
C PRO A 100 14.07 -17.29 42.80
N GLU A 101 13.34 -16.92 43.86
CA GLU A 101 12.02 -16.26 43.76
C GLU A 101 12.08 -14.72 43.86
N PHE A 102 13.22 -14.09 43.58
CA PHE A 102 13.30 -12.63 43.58
C PHE A 102 12.64 -12.05 42.32
N ALA A 103 11.31 -11.88 42.36
CA ALA A 103 10.47 -11.44 41.25
C ALA A 103 10.94 -10.13 40.56
N ARG A 104 11.61 -9.22 41.30
CA ARG A 104 12.21 -8.02 40.70
C ARG A 104 13.32 -8.37 39.71
N VAL A 105 14.16 -9.36 40.02
CA VAL A 105 15.24 -9.81 39.13
C VAL A 105 14.68 -10.63 37.97
N LYS A 106 13.68 -11.50 38.21
CA LYS A 106 12.93 -12.17 37.13
C LYS A 106 12.38 -11.14 36.12
N LEU A 107 11.86 -9.99 36.58
CA LEU A 107 11.36 -8.92 35.71
C LEU A 107 12.46 -8.24 34.89
N GLU A 108 13.61 -7.91 35.49
CA GLU A 108 14.72 -7.32 34.75
C GLU A 108 15.31 -8.34 33.74
N MET A 109 15.37 -9.63 34.08
CA MET A 109 15.73 -10.70 33.13
C MET A 109 14.72 -10.83 31.99
N ALA A 110 13.42 -10.77 32.25
CA ALA A 110 12.38 -10.76 31.20
C ALA A 110 12.58 -9.61 30.20
N ARG A 111 12.82 -8.38 30.70
CA ARG A 111 13.17 -7.21 29.88
C ARG A 111 14.47 -7.44 29.08
N THR A 112 15.45 -8.10 29.69
CA THR A 112 16.77 -8.37 29.07
C THR A 112 16.67 -9.40 27.95
N TYR A 113 16.00 -10.54 28.17
CA TYR A 113 15.70 -11.52 27.13
C TYR A 113 14.88 -10.90 25.98
N TYR A 114 13.91 -10.02 26.29
CA TYR A 114 13.15 -9.30 25.27
C TYR A 114 14.06 -8.46 24.36
N ARG A 115 15.02 -7.74 24.95
CA ARG A 115 16.00 -6.91 24.22
C ARG A 115 17.05 -7.72 23.46
N LEU A 116 17.32 -8.96 23.88
CA LEU A 116 18.11 -9.96 23.15
C LEU A 116 17.31 -10.68 22.04
N GLY A 117 16.00 -10.39 21.87
CA GLY A 117 15.14 -11.09 20.93
C GLY A 117 14.75 -12.53 21.36
N MET A 118 15.11 -12.95 22.56
CA MET A 118 14.80 -14.26 23.14
C MET A 118 13.35 -14.26 23.69
N ARG A 119 12.39 -14.11 22.76
CA ARG A 119 10.96 -13.86 23.04
C ARG A 119 10.32 -14.92 23.96
N ASP A 120 10.68 -16.20 23.82
CA ASP A 120 10.16 -17.28 24.66
C ASP A 120 10.62 -17.17 26.13
N SER A 121 11.92 -16.95 26.35
CA SER A 121 12.48 -16.73 27.69
C SER A 121 11.92 -15.45 28.32
N ALA A 122 11.78 -14.39 27.52
CA ALA A 122 11.15 -13.14 27.97
C ALA A 122 9.71 -13.38 28.44
N ARG A 123 8.89 -14.06 27.62
CA ARG A 123 7.52 -14.44 27.95
C ARG A 123 7.46 -15.24 29.26
N GLN A 124 8.26 -16.29 29.40
CA GLN A 124 8.26 -17.13 30.61
C GLN A 124 8.49 -16.30 31.87
N TYR A 125 9.56 -15.49 31.91
CA TYR A 125 9.85 -14.67 33.09
C TYR A 125 8.81 -13.54 33.30
N PHE A 126 8.19 -13.00 32.24
CA PHE A 126 7.06 -12.07 32.36
C PHE A 126 5.83 -12.74 32.97
N GLU A 127 5.46 -13.94 32.53
CA GLU A 127 4.33 -14.72 33.05
C GLU A 127 4.57 -15.18 34.50
N GLU A 128 5.80 -15.61 34.85
CA GLU A 128 6.20 -15.91 36.24
C GLU A 128 6.04 -14.71 37.16
N VAL A 129 6.48 -13.51 36.76
CA VAL A 129 6.33 -12.30 37.57
C VAL A 129 4.87 -11.87 37.67
N LEU A 130 4.08 -12.01 36.60
CA LEU A 130 2.65 -11.68 36.64
C LEU A 130 1.89 -12.61 37.61
N ALA A 131 2.29 -13.88 37.69
CA ALA A 131 1.72 -14.85 38.64
C ALA A 131 1.96 -14.48 40.11
N THR A 132 3.01 -13.70 40.44
CA THR A 132 3.22 -13.20 41.83
C THR A 132 2.30 -12.03 42.21
N ARG A 133 1.35 -11.62 41.35
CA ARG A 133 0.44 -10.49 41.53
C ARG A 133 1.16 -9.17 41.85
N PRO A 134 2.02 -8.68 40.92
CA PRO A 134 2.77 -7.44 41.11
C PRO A 134 1.83 -6.22 41.08
N PRO A 135 2.23 -5.05 41.61
CA PRO A 135 1.41 -3.84 41.59
C PRO A 135 0.97 -3.45 40.17
N ASP A 136 -0.23 -2.89 40.00
CA ASP A 136 -0.87 -2.72 38.69
C ASP A 136 -0.03 -1.98 37.63
N ALA A 137 0.83 -1.05 38.06
CA ALA A 137 1.74 -0.33 37.16
C ALA A 137 2.84 -1.25 36.59
N VAL A 138 3.28 -2.24 37.37
CA VAL A 138 4.19 -3.30 36.92
C VAL A 138 3.42 -4.31 36.06
N ALA A 139 2.21 -4.71 36.46
CA ALA A 139 1.37 -5.62 35.69
C ALA A 139 1.10 -5.08 34.26
N ARG A 140 0.68 -3.82 34.12
CA ARG A 140 0.47 -3.18 32.81
C ARG A 140 1.74 -3.09 31.96
N ASN A 141 2.90 -2.88 32.58
CA ASN A 141 4.18 -2.88 31.85
C ASN A 141 4.54 -4.29 31.35
N ILE A 142 4.22 -5.34 32.11
CA ILE A 142 4.38 -6.74 31.70
C ILE A 142 3.41 -7.07 30.55
N GLU A 143 2.14 -6.72 30.70
CA GLU A 143 1.10 -6.89 29.66
C GLU A 143 1.48 -6.20 28.35
N PHE A 144 2.10 -5.02 28.40
CA PHE A 144 2.66 -4.33 27.24
C PHE A 144 3.73 -5.18 26.53
N PHE A 145 4.74 -5.69 27.24
CA PHE A 145 5.77 -6.53 26.61
C PHE A 145 5.21 -7.86 26.09
N LEU A 146 4.26 -8.49 26.78
CA LEU A 146 3.58 -9.70 26.31
C LEU A 146 2.75 -9.44 25.05
N ALA A 147 2.09 -8.28 24.95
CA ALA A 147 1.36 -7.85 23.75
C ALA A 147 2.30 -7.58 22.56
N GLU A 148 3.48 -6.99 22.79
CA GLU A 148 4.51 -6.80 21.77
C GLU A 148 5.12 -8.14 21.29
N ILE A 149 5.40 -9.08 22.21
CA ILE A 149 5.84 -10.45 21.87
C ILE A 149 4.79 -11.16 21.00
N ALA A 150 3.53 -11.18 21.46
CA ALA A 150 2.42 -11.79 20.71
C ALA A 150 2.13 -11.05 19.39
N GLY A 151 2.43 -9.75 19.31
CA GLY A 151 2.36 -8.94 18.10
C GLY A 151 3.44 -9.33 17.08
N ALA A 152 4.69 -9.51 17.51
CA ALA A 152 5.80 -9.96 16.68
C ALA A 152 5.64 -11.41 16.18
N GLU A 153 4.85 -12.23 16.88
CA GLU A 153 4.49 -13.59 16.46
C GLU A 153 3.33 -13.64 15.46
N LYS A 154 2.57 -12.55 15.27
CA LYS A 154 1.51 -12.52 14.25
C LYS A 154 2.13 -12.63 12.87
N ARG A 155 1.93 -13.79 12.24
CA ARG A 155 2.37 -14.02 10.85
C ARG A 155 1.35 -13.56 9.82
N HIS A 156 0.08 -13.48 10.18
CA HIS A 156 -1.00 -13.11 9.26
C HIS A 156 -1.50 -11.70 9.59
N PHE A 157 -1.42 -10.83 8.60
CA PHE A 157 -1.93 -9.46 8.64
C PHE A 157 -3.04 -9.33 7.61
N PHE A 158 -4.14 -8.70 8.02
CA PHE A 158 -5.25 -8.35 7.14
C PHE A 158 -5.49 -6.84 7.25
N ASN A 159 -5.81 -6.22 6.11
CA ASN A 159 -6.40 -4.89 6.03
C ASN A 159 -7.31 -4.83 4.81
N GLY A 160 -8.18 -3.84 4.73
CA GLY A 160 -9.07 -3.73 3.57
C GLY A 160 -9.93 -2.49 3.57
N GLN A 161 -10.76 -2.40 2.54
CA GLN A 161 -11.78 -1.37 2.40
C GLN A 161 -13.06 -1.97 1.84
N ILE A 162 -14.21 -1.60 2.40
CA ILE A 162 -15.53 -1.85 1.83
C ILE A 162 -16.19 -0.49 1.64
N ALA A 163 -16.53 -0.14 0.41
CA ALA A 163 -17.18 1.10 0.06
C ALA A 163 -18.49 0.85 -0.69
N GLY A 164 -19.52 1.64 -0.39
CA GLY A 164 -20.73 1.76 -1.19
C GLY A 164 -20.86 3.18 -1.72
N ALA A 165 -21.31 3.35 -2.96
CA ALA A 165 -21.49 4.64 -3.58
C ALA A 165 -22.80 4.70 -4.40
N ILE A 166 -23.34 5.92 -4.49
CA ILE A 166 -24.36 6.31 -5.44
C ILE A 166 -23.69 7.29 -6.38
N ASP A 167 -23.58 6.91 -7.65
CA ASP A 167 -23.14 7.77 -8.73
C ASP A 167 -24.34 8.23 -9.55
N TRP A 168 -24.42 9.53 -9.88
CA TRP A 168 -25.22 10.00 -11.00
C TRP A 168 -24.30 10.20 -12.21
N ASP A 169 -24.72 9.69 -13.36
CA ASP A 169 -23.96 9.66 -14.60
C ASP A 169 -24.86 10.20 -15.72
N ASP A 170 -24.38 11.14 -16.54
CA ASP A 170 -25.20 11.78 -17.60
C ASP A 170 -25.17 11.08 -18.96
N ASN A 171 -24.25 10.12 -19.15
CA ASN A 171 -24.02 9.46 -20.44
C ASN A 171 -23.53 8.02 -20.22
N VAL A 172 -24.38 7.15 -19.67
CA VAL A 172 -23.98 5.79 -19.23
C VAL A 172 -23.38 4.95 -20.35
N PHE A 173 -23.96 5.01 -21.55
CA PHE A 173 -23.49 4.30 -22.74
C PHE A 173 -22.20 4.86 -23.36
N ALA A 174 -21.68 5.99 -22.88
CA ALA A 174 -20.67 6.80 -23.59
C ALA A 174 -21.08 7.08 -25.05
N ALA A 175 -22.37 7.42 -25.22
CA ALA A 175 -22.99 7.68 -26.50
C ALA A 175 -22.37 8.92 -27.18
N PRO A 176 -22.32 8.95 -28.53
CA PRO A 176 -21.58 9.98 -29.25
C PRO A 176 -22.19 11.37 -29.16
N ALA A 177 -21.38 12.39 -29.47
CA ALA A 177 -21.82 13.78 -29.56
C ALA A 177 -22.83 14.02 -30.71
N ASN A 178 -22.69 13.28 -31.83
CA ASN A 178 -23.56 13.35 -33.00
C ASN A 178 -24.41 12.07 -33.13
N ASP A 179 -25.69 12.20 -33.49
CA ASP A 179 -26.58 11.06 -33.78
C ASP A 179 -26.57 10.62 -35.26
N VAL A 180 -25.65 11.19 -36.05
CA VAL A 180 -25.31 10.78 -37.42
C VAL A 180 -23.80 10.66 -37.50
N VAL A 181 -23.29 9.66 -38.23
CA VAL A 181 -21.85 9.47 -38.44
C VAL A 181 -21.51 9.24 -39.92
N ASP A 182 -20.40 9.83 -40.37
CA ASP A 182 -19.86 9.66 -41.72
C ASP A 182 -19.19 8.30 -41.89
N THR A 183 -19.75 7.44 -42.75
CA THR A 183 -19.21 6.10 -43.07
C THR A 183 -18.75 6.00 -44.53
N THR A 184 -18.05 4.92 -44.88
CA THR A 184 -17.71 4.59 -46.29
C THR A 184 -18.95 4.34 -47.16
N LEU A 185 -20.13 4.17 -46.56
CA LEU A 185 -21.42 4.00 -47.21
C LEU A 185 -22.27 5.29 -47.23
N GLY A 186 -21.74 6.41 -46.71
CA GLY A 186 -22.42 7.69 -46.54
C GLY A 186 -22.77 8.01 -45.07
N GLU A 187 -23.55 9.08 -44.87
CA GLU A 187 -24.10 9.45 -43.56
C GLU A 187 -25.04 8.34 -43.03
N VAL A 188 -24.78 7.86 -41.81
CA VAL A 188 -25.63 6.86 -41.13
C VAL A 188 -26.16 7.42 -39.83
N ALA A 189 -27.48 7.55 -39.72
CA ALA A 189 -28.15 7.91 -38.46
C ALA A 189 -28.11 6.75 -37.46
N LEU A 190 -27.59 7.01 -36.27
CA LEU A 190 -27.47 6.04 -35.18
C LEU A 190 -28.85 5.67 -34.60
N GLN A 191 -28.99 4.44 -34.13
CA GLN A 191 -30.25 3.88 -33.62
C GLN A 191 -30.03 3.08 -32.34
N GLY A 192 -31.06 2.97 -31.50
CA GLY A 192 -31.02 2.26 -30.23
C GLY A 192 -30.57 3.13 -29.04
N LYS A 193 -30.42 2.50 -27.86
CA LYS A 193 -30.18 3.18 -26.58
C LYS A 193 -28.88 3.99 -26.53
N SER A 194 -27.83 3.51 -27.18
CA SER A 194 -26.49 4.12 -27.23
C SER A 194 -26.32 5.21 -28.30
N ALA A 195 -27.37 5.54 -29.06
CA ALA A 195 -27.31 6.54 -30.12
C ALA A 195 -27.31 8.00 -29.61
N LYS A 196 -27.68 8.23 -28.33
CA LYS A 196 -27.72 9.55 -27.68
C LYS A 196 -27.35 9.43 -26.20
N PRO A 197 -26.78 10.47 -25.57
CA PRO A 197 -26.54 10.49 -24.13
C PRO A 197 -27.80 10.19 -23.32
N ARG A 198 -27.67 9.31 -22.34
CA ARG A 198 -28.72 8.95 -21.38
C ARG A 198 -28.13 8.92 -19.98
N SER A 199 -28.82 9.54 -19.04
CA SER A 199 -28.43 9.59 -17.64
C SER A 199 -29.02 8.44 -16.84
N ASP A 200 -28.30 7.94 -15.84
CA ASP A 200 -28.83 6.98 -14.86
C ASP A 200 -28.26 7.26 -13.46
N ILE A 201 -28.82 6.58 -12.45
CA ILE A 201 -28.27 6.48 -11.09
C ILE A 201 -27.71 5.07 -10.92
N ILE A 202 -26.43 5.00 -10.57
CA ILE A 202 -25.69 3.74 -10.43
C ILE A 202 -25.41 3.51 -8.94
N PHE A 203 -25.90 2.41 -8.38
CA PHE A 203 -25.46 1.94 -7.07
C PHE A 203 -24.28 0.98 -7.24
N ASN A 204 -23.09 1.39 -6.81
CA ASN A 204 -21.90 0.55 -6.87
C ASN A 204 -21.35 0.23 -5.48
N THR A 205 -20.74 -0.95 -5.34
CA THR A 205 -19.95 -1.29 -4.15
C THR A 205 -18.59 -1.82 -4.55
N THR A 206 -17.58 -1.55 -3.71
CA THR A 206 -16.21 -2.00 -3.88
C THR A 206 -15.75 -2.66 -2.58
N GLY A 207 -15.37 -3.93 -2.63
CA GLY A 207 -14.68 -4.63 -1.55
C GLY A 207 -13.24 -4.93 -1.94
N ILE A 208 -12.27 -4.58 -1.09
CA ILE A 208 -10.86 -4.94 -1.22
C ILE A 208 -10.40 -5.55 0.10
N ILE A 209 -9.81 -6.74 0.04
CA ILE A 209 -9.22 -7.44 1.19
C ILE A 209 -7.79 -7.81 0.86
N ASN A 210 -6.84 -7.23 1.58
CA ASN A 210 -5.43 -7.59 1.54
C ASN A 210 -5.10 -8.55 2.67
N HIS A 211 -4.35 -9.60 2.35
CA HIS A 211 -3.72 -10.50 3.29
C HIS A 211 -2.21 -10.52 3.04
N ARG A 212 -1.42 -10.44 4.12
CA ARG A 212 0.03 -10.69 4.08
C ARG A 212 0.40 -11.75 5.11
N TYR A 213 1.04 -12.81 4.63
CA TYR A 213 1.78 -13.76 5.47
C TYR A 213 3.25 -13.32 5.55
N GLN A 214 3.73 -13.08 6.78
CA GLN A 214 5.07 -12.64 7.09
C GLN A 214 5.67 -13.61 8.13
N PRO A 215 6.62 -14.48 7.77
CA PRO A 215 7.39 -15.24 8.74
C PRO A 215 8.19 -14.29 9.65
N PRO A 216 8.39 -14.62 10.94
CA PRO A 216 9.25 -13.84 11.82
C PRO A 216 10.65 -13.69 11.23
N ASP A 217 11.21 -12.48 11.36
CA ASP A 217 12.61 -12.15 11.07
C ASP A 217 13.07 -12.52 9.63
N SER A 218 12.11 -12.64 8.69
CA SER A 218 12.30 -12.96 7.27
C SER A 218 12.12 -11.71 6.37
N PRO A 219 13.00 -11.48 5.37
CA PRO A 219 12.76 -10.45 4.36
C PRO A 219 11.69 -10.87 3.33
N TYR A 220 11.38 -12.17 3.22
CA TYR A 220 10.33 -12.69 2.35
C TYR A 220 8.98 -12.67 3.04
N ALA A 221 7.94 -12.30 2.29
CA ALA A 221 6.53 -12.42 2.66
C ALA A 221 5.74 -13.06 1.52
N TRP A 222 4.48 -13.40 1.76
CA TRP A 222 3.52 -13.76 0.72
C TRP A 222 2.30 -12.85 0.84
N ALA A 223 1.93 -12.19 -0.26
CA ALA A 223 0.78 -11.29 -0.31
C ALA A 223 -0.36 -11.90 -1.13
N SER A 224 -1.58 -11.57 -0.76
CA SER A 224 -2.81 -11.84 -1.50
C SER A 224 -3.72 -10.62 -1.43
N MET A 225 -4.34 -10.27 -2.55
CA MET A 225 -5.36 -9.22 -2.65
C MET A 225 -6.57 -9.83 -3.36
N GLY A 226 -7.71 -9.86 -2.69
CA GLY A 226 -9.00 -10.08 -3.32
C GLY A 226 -9.71 -8.75 -3.49
N ALA A 227 -10.32 -8.51 -4.65
CA ALA A 227 -11.21 -7.38 -4.87
C ALA A 227 -12.48 -7.79 -5.59
N ALA A 228 -13.58 -7.12 -5.26
CA ALA A 228 -14.87 -7.23 -5.92
C ALA A 228 -15.40 -5.81 -6.16
N TYR A 229 -15.95 -5.57 -7.34
CA TYR A 229 -16.67 -4.36 -7.68
C TYR A 229 -17.98 -4.76 -8.36
N ASN A 230 -19.09 -4.19 -7.93
CA ASN A 230 -20.35 -4.30 -8.65
C ASN A 230 -20.88 -2.90 -8.97
N ALA A 231 -21.58 -2.76 -10.09
CA ALA A 231 -22.36 -1.57 -10.44
C ALA A 231 -23.75 -2.02 -10.89
N LEU A 232 -24.79 -1.52 -10.23
CA LEU A 232 -26.19 -1.78 -10.58
C LEU A 232 -26.81 -0.48 -11.09
N TYR A 233 -27.38 -0.55 -12.29
CA TYR A 233 -27.99 0.59 -13.01
C TYR A 233 -29.50 0.61 -12.75
N PHE A 234 -30.07 1.80 -12.53
CA PHE A 234 -31.48 1.90 -12.09
C PHE A 234 -32.47 1.87 -13.26
N GLU A 235 -32.11 2.45 -14.41
CA GLU A 235 -32.88 2.34 -15.67
C GLU A 235 -32.24 1.38 -16.67
N GLU A 236 -30.90 1.30 -16.72
CA GLU A 236 -30.15 0.62 -17.79
C GLU A 236 -29.43 -0.65 -17.31
N SER A 237 -30.18 -1.60 -16.73
CA SER A 237 -29.65 -2.86 -16.18
C SER A 237 -28.85 -3.73 -17.16
N GLU A 238 -28.96 -3.49 -18.48
CA GLU A 238 -28.08 -4.10 -19.50
C GLU A 238 -26.60 -3.70 -19.35
N LEU A 239 -26.30 -2.75 -18.47
CA LEU A 239 -24.96 -2.33 -18.05
C LEU A 239 -24.57 -2.89 -16.66
N ASP A 240 -25.44 -3.64 -15.97
CA ASP A 240 -25.16 -4.23 -14.65
C ASP A 240 -23.86 -5.01 -14.69
N THR A 241 -22.88 -4.57 -13.89
CA THR A 241 -21.50 -5.03 -13.96
C THR A 241 -21.12 -5.78 -12.68
N LEU A 242 -20.49 -6.95 -12.83
CA LEU A 242 -19.73 -7.59 -11.75
C LEU A 242 -18.28 -7.80 -12.19
N PHE A 243 -17.33 -7.25 -11.43
CA PHE A 243 -15.90 -7.45 -11.60
C PHE A 243 -15.30 -8.09 -10.36
N LEU A 244 -14.54 -9.18 -10.54
CA LEU A 244 -13.80 -9.87 -9.49
C LEU A 244 -12.32 -9.94 -9.87
N SER A 245 -11.43 -9.75 -8.89
CA SER A 245 -9.98 -9.78 -9.06
C SER A 245 -9.33 -10.53 -7.91
N PHE A 246 -8.35 -11.38 -8.22
CA PHE A 246 -7.51 -12.02 -7.23
C PHE A 246 -6.04 -12.02 -7.67
N ASN A 247 -5.20 -11.39 -6.86
CA ASN A 247 -3.76 -11.28 -7.07
C ASN A 247 -3.03 -11.96 -5.91
N THR A 248 -2.00 -12.77 -6.16
CA THR A 248 -1.21 -13.36 -5.07
C THR A 248 0.20 -13.77 -5.48
N GLY A 249 1.15 -13.70 -4.54
CA GLY A 249 2.51 -14.20 -4.75
C GLY A 249 3.51 -13.70 -3.70
N PRO A 250 4.81 -14.03 -3.87
CA PRO A 250 5.87 -13.60 -2.96
C PRO A 250 6.17 -12.09 -3.05
N GLU A 251 6.45 -11.50 -1.90
CA GLU A 251 7.13 -10.21 -1.76
C GLU A 251 8.53 -10.42 -1.15
N PHE A 252 9.49 -9.57 -1.50
CA PHE A 252 10.78 -9.43 -0.84
C PHE A 252 10.96 -7.98 -0.36
N HIS A 253 11.22 -7.81 0.94
CA HIS A 253 11.33 -6.53 1.62
C HIS A 253 12.76 -6.28 2.09
N SER A 254 13.27 -5.10 1.76
CA SER A 254 14.54 -4.55 2.24
C SER A 254 14.30 -3.18 2.88
N LYS A 255 15.33 -2.57 3.47
CA LYS A 255 15.20 -1.28 4.18
C LYS A 255 14.76 -0.11 3.29
N SER A 256 15.03 -0.19 1.98
CA SER A 256 14.79 0.91 1.02
C SER A 256 14.13 0.44 -0.28
N TYR A 257 13.75 -0.83 -0.40
CA TYR A 257 13.03 -1.33 -1.57
C TYR A 257 12.18 -2.57 -1.25
N VAL A 258 11.12 -2.76 -2.02
CA VAL A 258 10.22 -3.92 -1.99
C VAL A 258 10.06 -4.44 -3.42
N PHE A 259 10.35 -5.72 -3.62
CA PHE A 259 10.01 -6.42 -4.86
C PHE A 259 8.76 -7.28 -4.63
N ARG A 260 7.87 -7.35 -5.62
CA ARG A 260 6.71 -8.23 -5.64
C ARG A 260 6.64 -8.96 -6.96
N LEU A 261 6.26 -10.23 -6.93
CA LEU A 261 5.85 -10.99 -8.09
C LEU A 261 4.51 -11.65 -7.77
N HIS A 262 3.44 -11.20 -8.40
CA HIS A 262 2.10 -11.76 -8.23
C HIS A 262 1.65 -12.48 -9.49
N GLY A 263 1.01 -13.64 -9.34
CA GLY A 263 0.04 -14.11 -10.32
C GLY A 263 -1.28 -13.37 -10.13
N LEU A 264 -2.00 -13.11 -11.22
CA LEU A 264 -3.31 -12.45 -11.21
C LEU A 264 -4.35 -13.25 -11.98
N ALA A 265 -5.60 -13.18 -11.53
CA ALA A 265 -6.77 -13.63 -12.27
C ALA A 265 -7.92 -12.63 -12.08
N ASN A 266 -8.56 -12.23 -13.19
CA ASN A 266 -9.71 -11.32 -13.17
C ASN A 266 -10.90 -11.95 -13.91
N TYR A 267 -12.10 -11.49 -13.56
CA TYR A 267 -13.37 -11.94 -14.12
C TYR A 267 -14.36 -10.76 -14.18
N LEU A 268 -15.14 -10.68 -15.26
CA LEU A 268 -16.04 -9.58 -15.56
C LEU A 268 -17.31 -10.10 -16.24
N GLU A 269 -18.46 -9.66 -15.73
CA GLU A 269 -19.81 -9.90 -16.27
C GLU A 269 -20.49 -8.56 -16.60
N PHE A 270 -21.35 -8.58 -17.63
CA PHE A 270 -22.28 -7.50 -17.98
C PHE A 270 -23.67 -8.10 -18.22
N ASP A 271 -24.74 -7.46 -17.71
CA ASP A 271 -26.11 -8.00 -17.72
C ASP A 271 -26.20 -9.46 -17.21
N TRP A 272 -25.42 -9.74 -16.14
CA TRP A 272 -25.27 -11.08 -15.53
C TRP A 272 -24.68 -12.15 -16.46
N ASP A 273 -24.26 -11.75 -17.66
CA ASP A 273 -23.69 -12.61 -18.68
C ASP A 273 -22.15 -12.50 -18.66
N ARG A 274 -21.48 -13.63 -18.77
CA ARG A 274 -20.02 -13.72 -18.62
C ARG A 274 -19.36 -12.99 -19.78
N PHE A 275 -18.54 -11.98 -19.55
CA PHE A 275 -18.00 -11.14 -20.62
C PHE A 275 -16.50 -11.37 -20.87
N LEU A 276 -15.69 -11.31 -19.81
CA LEU A 276 -14.23 -11.40 -19.89
C LEU A 276 -13.67 -12.14 -18.67
N ARG A 277 -12.65 -12.97 -18.91
CA ARG A 277 -11.70 -13.41 -17.89
C ARG A 277 -10.28 -13.02 -18.30
N THR A 278 -9.41 -12.75 -17.32
CA THR A 278 -7.97 -12.60 -17.58
C THR A 278 -7.16 -13.46 -16.61
N ALA A 279 -5.98 -13.88 -17.04
CA ALA A 279 -4.99 -14.52 -16.19
C ALA A 279 -3.59 -14.04 -16.59
N GLY A 280 -2.71 -13.84 -15.62
CA GLY A 280 -1.43 -13.20 -15.91
C GLY A 280 -0.47 -13.12 -14.73
N ALA A 281 0.50 -12.21 -14.83
CA ALA A 281 1.44 -11.91 -13.77
C ALA A 281 1.82 -10.41 -13.75
N GLU A 282 2.07 -9.89 -12.56
CA GLU A 282 2.61 -8.54 -12.35
C GLU A 282 3.88 -8.59 -11.49
N MET A 283 4.93 -7.90 -11.94
CA MET A 283 6.10 -7.57 -11.14
C MET A 283 6.01 -6.12 -10.67
N ILE A 284 6.29 -5.85 -9.40
CA ILE A 284 6.32 -4.48 -8.84
C ILE A 284 7.64 -4.26 -8.10
N PHE A 285 8.38 -3.24 -8.49
CA PHE A 285 9.58 -2.74 -7.81
C PHE A 285 9.26 -1.39 -7.15
N GLY A 286 9.08 -1.39 -5.83
CA GLY A 286 8.97 -0.18 -5.01
C GLY A 286 10.32 0.22 -4.45
N PHE A 287 10.73 1.47 -4.63
CA PHE A 287 11.94 2.07 -4.07
C PHE A 287 11.54 3.19 -3.09
N LEU A 288 11.81 2.99 -1.81
CA LEU A 288 11.63 4.01 -0.78
C LEU A 288 12.94 4.80 -0.69
N PHE A 289 12.95 5.98 -1.31
CA PHE A 289 14.12 6.83 -1.42
C PHE A 289 14.39 7.59 -0.12
N ASP A 290 13.33 8.12 0.47
CA ASP A 290 13.28 8.74 1.80
C ASP A 290 11.86 8.50 2.38
N PRO A 291 11.60 8.77 3.68
CA PRO A 291 10.29 8.51 4.29
C PRO A 291 9.09 9.20 3.63
N GLY A 292 9.33 10.25 2.84
CA GLY A 292 8.33 10.96 2.05
C GLY A 292 8.27 10.60 0.55
N THR A 293 9.27 9.90 -0.02
CA THR A 293 9.35 9.64 -1.46
C THR A 293 9.42 8.15 -1.80
N LEU A 294 8.41 7.66 -2.54
CA LEU A 294 8.31 6.29 -3.04
C LEU A 294 8.19 6.29 -4.57
N LEU A 295 9.00 5.49 -5.26
CA LEU A 295 8.83 5.16 -6.68
C LEU A 295 8.39 3.71 -6.82
N ASN A 296 7.23 3.46 -7.45
CA ASN A 296 6.83 2.13 -7.90
C ASN A 296 7.02 2.02 -9.42
N ILE A 297 7.67 0.97 -9.88
CA ILE A 297 7.68 0.55 -11.29
C ILE A 297 6.98 -0.80 -11.34
N SER A 298 5.91 -0.93 -12.13
CA SER A 298 5.24 -2.22 -12.34
C SER A 298 5.18 -2.63 -13.81
N THR A 299 5.38 -3.92 -14.04
CA THR A 299 5.31 -4.57 -15.34
C THR A 299 4.29 -5.70 -15.24
N LYS A 300 3.20 -5.61 -16.01
CA LYS A 300 2.10 -6.58 -16.01
C LYS A 300 1.95 -7.20 -17.39
N TYR A 301 1.71 -8.51 -17.41
CA TYR A 301 1.24 -9.27 -18.57
C TYR A 301 -0.09 -9.95 -18.22
N GLU A 302 -1.06 -9.90 -19.13
CA GLU A 302 -2.33 -10.61 -19.01
C GLU A 302 -2.71 -11.27 -20.34
N ASN A 303 -3.10 -12.54 -20.31
CA ASN A 303 -3.89 -13.13 -21.38
C ASN A 303 -5.38 -12.86 -21.10
N LYS A 304 -6.10 -12.32 -22.08
CA LYS A 304 -7.52 -11.96 -22.02
C LYS A 304 -8.35 -12.92 -22.85
N LYS A 305 -9.45 -13.41 -22.28
CA LYS A 305 -10.41 -14.30 -22.95
C LYS A 305 -11.84 -13.80 -22.82
N TYR A 306 -12.40 -13.37 -23.94
CA TYR A 306 -13.78 -12.91 -24.05
C TYR A 306 -14.71 -14.11 -24.28
N TYR A 307 -16.00 -13.95 -23.98
CA TYR A 307 -16.98 -15.05 -24.06
C TYR A 307 -18.01 -14.90 -25.18
N GLN A 308 -18.30 -13.68 -25.65
CA GLN A 308 -19.20 -13.41 -26.78
C GLN A 308 -18.48 -12.95 -28.07
N ILE A 309 -17.19 -12.58 -27.99
CA ILE A 309 -16.44 -11.97 -29.11
C ILE A 309 -14.99 -12.48 -29.10
N ASP A 310 -14.77 -13.70 -29.58
CA ASP A 310 -13.46 -14.37 -29.61
C ASP A 310 -12.38 -13.56 -30.37
N ASP A 311 -12.78 -12.77 -31.38
CA ASP A 311 -11.92 -11.79 -32.09
C ASP A 311 -11.19 -10.80 -31.17
N ARG A 312 -11.69 -10.58 -29.94
CA ARG A 312 -11.09 -9.70 -28.93
C ARG A 312 -10.11 -10.37 -27.99
N ASP A 313 -10.02 -11.70 -28.00
CA ASP A 313 -9.00 -12.43 -27.23
C ASP A 313 -7.61 -11.85 -27.51
N SER A 314 -6.88 -11.49 -26.46
CA SER A 314 -5.63 -10.75 -26.60
C SER A 314 -4.56 -11.14 -25.59
N ASP A 315 -3.32 -10.84 -25.93
CA ASP A 315 -2.23 -10.70 -24.99
C ASP A 315 -1.98 -9.22 -24.72
N ASN A 316 -2.02 -8.83 -23.44
CA ASN A 316 -1.84 -7.46 -22.98
C ASN A 316 -0.52 -7.33 -22.22
N PHE A 317 0.23 -6.27 -22.50
CA PHE A 317 1.43 -5.91 -21.77
C PHE A 317 1.38 -4.45 -21.33
N ASN A 318 1.60 -4.19 -20.05
CA ASN A 318 1.59 -2.84 -19.46
C ASN A 318 2.87 -2.60 -18.66
N LEU A 319 3.50 -1.44 -18.86
CA LEU A 319 4.59 -0.92 -18.03
C LEU A 319 4.15 0.43 -17.44
N LYS A 320 4.14 0.53 -16.11
CA LYS A 320 3.79 1.73 -15.36
C LYS A 320 4.95 2.17 -14.47
N ALA A 321 5.18 3.48 -14.37
CA ALA A 321 6.04 4.08 -13.35
C ALA A 321 5.25 5.16 -12.59
N GLU A 322 5.26 5.11 -11.27
CA GLU A 322 4.53 6.02 -10.38
C GLU A 322 5.41 6.51 -9.23
N SER A 323 5.58 7.83 -9.12
CA SER A 323 6.24 8.50 -8.01
C SER A 323 5.21 9.09 -7.07
N ILE A 324 5.32 8.80 -5.78
CA ILE A 324 4.47 9.34 -4.70
C ILE A 324 5.35 10.18 -3.79
N PHE A 325 4.94 11.44 -3.58
CA PHE A 325 5.62 12.41 -2.72
C PHE A 325 4.70 12.82 -1.59
N LEU A 326 5.17 12.70 -0.35
CA LEU A 326 4.48 13.06 0.88
C LEU A 326 5.23 14.22 1.54
N HIS A 327 4.60 15.39 1.62
CA HIS A 327 5.20 16.58 2.22
C HIS A 327 4.25 17.25 3.21
N GLY A 328 4.43 16.93 4.50
CA GLY A 328 3.50 17.32 5.55
C GLY A 328 2.11 16.74 5.31
N ALA A 329 1.10 17.60 5.21
CA ALA A 329 -0.29 17.22 4.93
C ALA A 329 -0.62 17.02 3.43
N ASN A 330 0.39 17.05 2.55
CA ASN A 330 0.22 16.96 1.09
C ASN A 330 0.68 15.60 0.56
N ARG A 331 -0.09 15.00 -0.34
CA ARG A 331 0.28 13.82 -1.13
C ARG A 331 0.15 14.16 -2.62
N ILE A 332 1.26 14.06 -3.35
CA ILE A 332 1.29 14.16 -4.81
C ILE A 332 1.59 12.76 -5.36
N SER A 333 0.95 12.38 -6.45
CA SER A 333 1.28 11.15 -7.19
C SER A 333 1.34 11.46 -8.68
N LEU A 334 2.47 11.13 -9.29
CA LEU A 334 2.75 11.32 -10.71
C LEU A 334 2.99 9.94 -11.33
N ALA A 335 2.18 9.53 -12.29
CA ALA A 335 2.34 8.27 -12.97
C ALA A 335 2.37 8.42 -14.49
N VAL A 336 3.12 7.54 -15.14
CA VAL A 336 3.03 7.27 -16.59
C VAL A 336 2.77 5.78 -16.81
N ALA A 337 2.12 5.45 -17.91
CA ALA A 337 1.98 4.08 -18.38
C ALA A 337 2.14 3.97 -19.90
N GLY A 338 2.73 2.88 -20.35
CA GLY A 338 2.65 2.39 -21.72
C GLY A 338 2.00 1.02 -21.73
N GLU A 339 1.13 0.76 -22.71
CA GLU A 339 0.39 -0.49 -22.84
C GLU A 339 0.28 -0.90 -24.30
N ILE A 340 0.37 -2.21 -24.54
CA ILE A 340 0.21 -2.85 -25.84
C ILE A 340 -0.87 -3.92 -25.70
N GLU A 341 -1.80 -3.96 -26.65
CA GLU A 341 -2.85 -4.97 -26.78
C GLU A 341 -2.67 -5.67 -28.13
N ASP A 342 -2.36 -6.96 -28.13
CA ASP A 342 -2.21 -7.81 -29.32
C ASP A 342 -3.39 -8.80 -29.36
N ALA A 343 -4.44 -8.48 -30.13
CA ALA A 343 -5.70 -9.22 -30.21
C ALA A 343 -5.80 -10.10 -31.47
N GLN A 344 -6.65 -11.13 -31.44
CA GLN A 344 -6.90 -12.00 -32.61
C GLN A 344 -7.29 -11.23 -33.87
N ASN A 345 -8.04 -10.13 -33.72
CA ASN A 345 -8.39 -9.21 -34.81
C ASN A 345 -7.72 -7.84 -34.58
N GLU A 346 -6.93 -7.38 -35.57
CA GLU A 346 -6.16 -6.13 -35.52
C GLU A 346 -7.03 -4.87 -35.28
N VAL A 347 -8.33 -4.92 -35.60
CA VAL A 347 -9.31 -3.85 -35.31
C VAL A 347 -9.45 -3.58 -33.80
N TYR A 348 -9.03 -4.54 -32.95
CA TYR A 348 -9.00 -4.42 -31.49
C TYR A 348 -7.59 -4.31 -30.89
N SER A 349 -6.52 -4.60 -31.64
CA SER A 349 -5.13 -4.38 -31.21
C SER A 349 -4.81 -2.89 -31.13
N TYR A 350 -4.02 -2.46 -30.13
CA TYR A 350 -3.63 -1.05 -29.97
C TYR A 350 -2.33 -0.81 -29.18
N ASP A 351 -1.62 0.26 -29.54
CA ASP A 351 -0.65 0.97 -28.70
C ASP A 351 -1.43 1.99 -27.83
N ARG A 352 -1.13 2.09 -26.52
CA ARG A 352 -1.64 3.14 -25.62
C ARG A 352 -0.52 3.73 -24.76
N VAL A 353 -0.51 5.04 -24.61
CA VAL A 353 0.29 5.76 -23.60
C VAL A 353 -0.60 6.63 -22.74
N GLY A 354 -0.21 6.84 -21.47
CA GLY A 354 -0.97 7.70 -20.56
C GLY A 354 -0.13 8.31 -19.46
N ALA A 355 -0.64 9.40 -18.88
CA ALA A 355 -0.05 10.11 -17.77
C ALA A 355 -1.14 10.58 -16.80
N LEU A 356 -0.86 10.45 -15.49
CA LEU A 356 -1.75 10.81 -14.39
C LEU A 356 -1.01 11.72 -13.42
N ILE A 357 -1.66 12.83 -13.05
CA ILE A 357 -1.33 13.59 -11.85
C ILE A 357 -2.51 13.51 -10.86
N ASN A 358 -2.22 13.17 -9.61
CA ASN A 358 -3.16 13.21 -8.50
C ASN A 358 -2.56 14.05 -7.36
N TYR A 359 -3.33 14.99 -6.85
CA TYR A 359 -3.01 15.76 -5.64
C TYR A 359 -4.08 15.52 -4.58
N GLU A 360 -3.64 15.29 -3.35
CA GLU A 360 -4.48 15.20 -2.17
C GLU A 360 -3.86 16.05 -1.04
N ARG A 361 -4.71 16.72 -0.27
CA ARG A 361 -4.31 17.47 0.91
C ARG A 361 -5.25 17.19 2.07
N ILE A 362 -4.67 16.72 3.17
CA ILE A 362 -5.35 16.60 4.46
C ILE A 362 -5.51 18.01 5.07
N LEU A 363 -6.70 18.29 5.58
CA LEU A 363 -7.11 19.54 6.20
C LEU A 363 -7.47 19.30 7.69
N PRO A 364 -7.63 20.37 8.49
CA PRO A 364 -8.12 20.24 9.86
C PRO A 364 -9.49 19.53 9.94
N TYR A 365 -9.77 18.92 11.10
CA TYR A 365 -11.02 18.18 11.38
C TYR A 365 -11.26 16.94 10.49
N GLU A 366 -10.17 16.27 10.09
CA GLU A 366 -10.14 15.05 9.26
C GLU A 366 -10.91 15.15 7.93
N PHE A 367 -10.95 16.35 7.35
CA PHE A 367 -11.28 16.52 5.93
C PHE A 367 -10.04 16.28 5.06
N SER A 368 -10.22 15.81 3.83
CA SER A 368 -9.24 15.97 2.74
C SER A 368 -9.91 16.63 1.54
N ILE A 369 -9.13 17.35 0.75
CA ILE A 369 -9.47 17.72 -0.63
C ILE A 369 -8.55 16.99 -1.59
N PHE A 370 -9.07 16.58 -2.75
CA PHE A 370 -8.28 15.91 -3.78
C PHE A 370 -8.69 16.36 -5.18
N GLY A 371 -7.76 16.25 -6.12
CA GLY A 371 -8.00 16.48 -7.54
C GLY A 371 -7.01 15.71 -8.40
N TYR A 372 -7.46 15.25 -9.55
CA TYR A 372 -6.64 14.49 -10.49
C TYR A 372 -6.94 14.85 -11.93
N TYR A 373 -5.94 14.65 -12.78
CA TYR A 373 -6.06 14.71 -14.22
C TYR A 373 -5.30 13.54 -14.84
N GLU A 374 -5.98 12.77 -15.67
CA GLU A 374 -5.40 11.68 -16.46
C GLU A 374 -5.62 11.94 -17.95
N TYR A 375 -4.55 11.78 -18.72
CA TYR A 375 -4.55 11.78 -20.18
C TYR A 375 -4.17 10.41 -20.69
N ARG A 376 -4.88 9.90 -21.71
CA ARG A 376 -4.54 8.67 -22.44
C ARG A 376 -4.63 8.91 -23.93
N TYR A 377 -3.58 8.56 -24.67
CA TYR A 377 -3.57 8.52 -26.13
C TYR A 377 -3.52 7.07 -26.60
N ARG A 378 -4.40 6.69 -27.54
CA ARG A 378 -4.51 5.33 -28.08
C ARG A 378 -4.47 5.35 -29.60
N VAL A 379 -3.78 4.38 -30.20
CA VAL A 379 -3.74 4.16 -31.65
C VAL A 379 -4.00 2.67 -31.91
N PHE A 380 -5.05 2.37 -32.68
CA PHE A 380 -5.37 0.99 -33.07
C PHE A 380 -4.50 0.52 -34.24
N GLU A 381 -4.29 -0.79 -34.38
CA GLU A 381 -3.49 -1.36 -35.47
C GLU A 381 -4.29 -1.63 -36.75
N GLY A 382 -5.54 -2.07 -36.64
CA GLY A 382 -6.44 -2.27 -37.78
C GLY A 382 -7.22 -1.01 -38.17
N ASP A 383 -7.67 -0.97 -39.42
CA ASP A 383 -8.54 0.07 -39.96
C ASP A 383 -10.01 -0.30 -39.71
N GLN A 384 -10.82 0.63 -39.21
CA GLN A 384 -12.22 0.35 -38.79
C GLN A 384 -13.11 0.12 -40.04
N PRO A 385 -13.74 -1.06 -40.23
CA PRO A 385 -14.31 -1.45 -41.53
C PRO A 385 -15.40 -0.53 -42.12
N LEU A 386 -16.20 0.14 -41.29
CA LEU A 386 -17.22 1.09 -41.72
C LEU A 386 -16.67 2.49 -42.04
N PHE A 387 -15.42 2.77 -41.70
CA PHE A 387 -14.83 4.11 -41.74
C PHE A 387 -13.58 4.22 -42.61
N ASP A 388 -12.96 3.09 -43.00
CA ASP A 388 -11.67 3.00 -43.71
C ASP A 388 -10.58 3.88 -43.07
N LYS A 389 -10.56 3.86 -41.73
CA LYS A 389 -9.73 4.73 -40.88
C LYS A 389 -9.15 3.96 -39.70
N ARG A 390 -7.84 4.06 -39.53
CA ARG A 390 -7.13 3.70 -38.30
C ARG A 390 -7.58 4.59 -37.15
N ARG A 391 -8.30 4.02 -36.19
CA ARG A 391 -8.83 4.77 -35.04
C ARG A 391 -7.69 5.30 -34.15
N ARG A 392 -7.85 6.55 -33.68
CA ARG A 392 -6.98 7.22 -32.71
C ARG A 392 -7.85 8.00 -31.73
N ASP A 393 -7.60 7.82 -30.43
CA ASP A 393 -8.36 8.47 -29.38
C ASP A 393 -7.45 9.27 -28.44
N ASN A 394 -7.93 10.42 -27.99
CA ASN A 394 -7.40 11.21 -26.90
C ASN A 394 -8.47 11.22 -25.80
N LEU A 395 -8.21 10.55 -24.68
CA LEU A 395 -9.12 10.52 -23.54
C LEU A 395 -8.57 11.40 -22.42
N HIS A 396 -9.41 12.32 -21.95
CA HIS A 396 -9.13 13.25 -20.88
C HIS A 396 -10.09 12.97 -19.72
N TYR A 397 -9.54 12.65 -18.55
CA TYR A 397 -10.30 12.53 -17.30
C TYR A 397 -9.86 13.63 -16.35
N ALA A 398 -10.80 14.45 -15.89
CA ALA A 398 -10.55 15.48 -14.89
C ALA A 398 -11.51 15.28 -13.72
N GLY A 399 -10.99 15.21 -12.49
CA GLY A 399 -11.82 15.01 -11.32
C GLY A 399 -11.34 15.76 -10.09
N ALA A 400 -12.28 16.09 -9.21
CA ALA A 400 -12.04 16.80 -7.97
C ALA A 400 -13.08 16.39 -6.92
N GLY A 401 -12.72 16.52 -5.64
CA GLY A 401 -13.65 16.18 -4.58
C GLY A 401 -13.12 16.43 -3.18
N LEU A 402 -13.93 16.01 -2.22
CA LEU A 402 -13.66 16.13 -0.80
C LEU A 402 -14.01 14.82 -0.09
N SER A 403 -13.26 14.49 0.95
CA SER A 403 -13.59 13.42 1.88
C SER A 403 -13.54 13.92 3.31
N LYS A 404 -14.19 13.18 4.21
CA LYS A 404 -14.11 13.40 5.64
C LYS A 404 -14.19 12.06 6.38
N ASN A 405 -13.27 11.81 7.31
CA ASN A 405 -13.46 10.75 8.29
C ASN A 405 -14.61 11.16 9.23
N ILE A 406 -15.68 10.38 9.25
CA ILE A 406 -16.84 10.60 10.12
C ILE A 406 -16.78 9.75 11.41
N TRP A 407 -15.97 8.69 11.40
CA TRP A 407 -15.62 7.89 12.58
C TRP A 407 -14.23 7.25 12.40
N ARG A 408 -13.55 6.97 13.51
CA ARG A 408 -12.26 6.26 13.56
C ARG A 408 -12.12 5.44 14.84
N SER A 409 -11.42 4.30 14.78
CA SER A 409 -11.06 3.52 15.97
C SER A 409 -10.03 4.25 16.84
N SER A 410 -10.01 3.95 18.13
CA SER A 410 -9.06 4.52 19.10
C SER A 410 -7.60 4.11 18.87
N ASP A 411 -7.36 3.02 18.12
CA ASP A 411 -6.03 2.59 17.65
C ASP A 411 -5.69 3.12 16.24
N PHE A 412 -6.54 3.99 15.69
CA PHE A 412 -6.41 4.66 14.38
C PHE A 412 -6.38 3.74 13.15
N ARG A 413 -6.50 2.42 13.32
CA ARG A 413 -6.45 1.41 12.23
C ARG A 413 -7.72 1.42 11.38
N GLN A 414 -8.88 1.43 12.01
CA GLN A 414 -10.17 1.41 11.33
C GLN A 414 -10.70 2.84 11.16
N ASN A 415 -11.33 3.14 10.02
CA ASN A 415 -12.01 4.42 9.78
C ASN A 415 -13.27 4.25 8.94
N LEU A 416 -14.18 5.21 9.05
CA LEU A 416 -15.33 5.36 8.18
C LEU A 416 -15.28 6.76 7.56
N ALA A 417 -15.14 6.83 6.24
CA ALA A 417 -14.96 8.05 5.48
C ALA A 417 -16.15 8.29 4.53
N LEU A 418 -16.72 9.49 4.59
CA LEU A 418 -17.67 9.99 3.59
C LEU A 418 -16.89 10.74 2.51
N ARG A 419 -17.14 10.47 1.24
CA ARG A 419 -16.40 11.07 0.11
C ARG A 419 -17.34 11.46 -1.02
N PHE A 420 -17.22 12.70 -1.48
CA PHE A 420 -17.88 13.23 -2.67
C PHE A 420 -16.84 13.48 -3.77
N ASN A 421 -17.15 13.10 -5.00
CA ASN A 421 -16.26 13.25 -6.15
C ASN A 421 -17.05 13.69 -7.39
N TYR A 422 -16.51 14.63 -8.16
CA TYR A 422 -16.92 14.92 -9.52
C TYR A 422 -15.86 14.38 -10.49
N ARG A 423 -16.29 13.78 -11.60
CA ARG A 423 -15.42 13.37 -12.72
C ARG A 423 -16.05 13.78 -14.04
N TYR A 424 -15.37 14.65 -14.78
CA TYR A 424 -15.60 14.89 -16.20
C TYR A 424 -14.70 13.96 -17.03
N THR A 425 -15.26 13.41 -18.10
CA THR A 425 -14.58 12.57 -19.10
C THR A 425 -14.88 13.11 -20.48
N ARG A 426 -13.84 13.28 -21.28
CA ARG A 426 -13.90 13.65 -22.70
C ARG A 426 -13.13 12.64 -23.54
N SER A 427 -13.68 12.27 -24.68
CA SER A 427 -13.05 11.44 -25.71
C SER A 427 -13.07 12.21 -27.02
N ASP A 428 -11.89 12.60 -27.53
CA ASP A 428 -11.70 13.17 -28.86
C ASP A 428 -11.11 12.08 -29.77
N SER A 429 -11.72 11.80 -30.93
CA SER A 429 -11.39 10.65 -31.78
C SER A 429 -11.52 10.99 -33.26
N ASN A 430 -10.66 10.41 -34.11
CA ASN A 430 -10.72 10.63 -35.56
C ASN A 430 -11.91 9.93 -36.27
N ILE A 431 -12.84 9.37 -35.49
CA ILE A 431 -14.09 8.75 -35.92
C ILE A 431 -15.18 9.20 -34.92
N GLU A 432 -16.17 9.96 -35.40
CA GLU A 432 -17.20 10.62 -34.58
C GLU A 432 -18.01 9.66 -33.70
N LEU A 433 -18.16 8.40 -34.11
CA LEU A 433 -18.79 7.32 -33.32
C LEU A 433 -18.14 7.09 -31.94
N TYR A 434 -16.95 7.63 -31.70
CA TYR A 434 -16.22 7.48 -30.44
C TYR A 434 -15.88 8.83 -29.78
N GLU A 435 -16.47 9.92 -30.26
CA GLU A 435 -16.37 11.24 -29.63
C GLU A 435 -17.53 11.46 -28.65
N PHE A 436 -17.22 11.65 -27.37
CA PHE A 436 -18.23 11.86 -26.33
C PHE A 436 -17.69 12.70 -25.16
N ASP A 437 -18.62 13.42 -24.53
CA ASP A 437 -18.46 14.04 -23.22
C ASP A 437 -19.36 13.31 -22.19
N LYS A 438 -18.93 13.27 -20.93
CA LYS A 438 -19.62 12.55 -19.84
C LYS A 438 -19.24 13.12 -18.47
N ASN A 439 -20.21 13.33 -17.59
CA ASN A 439 -20.04 13.81 -16.22
C ASN A 439 -20.58 12.79 -15.22
N VAL A 440 -19.82 12.54 -14.16
CA VAL A 440 -20.20 11.63 -13.07
C VAL A 440 -20.04 12.31 -11.72
N VAL A 441 -21.11 12.28 -10.91
CA VAL A 441 -21.17 12.82 -9.54
C VAL A 441 -21.34 11.67 -8.57
N SER A 442 -20.32 11.42 -7.75
CA SER A 442 -20.27 10.32 -6.78
C SER A 442 -20.49 10.80 -5.35
N ALA A 443 -21.37 10.12 -4.62
CA ALA A 443 -21.47 10.18 -3.16
C ALA A 443 -21.20 8.79 -2.57
N SER A 444 -20.14 8.65 -1.77
CA SER A 444 -19.60 7.36 -1.35
C SER A 444 -19.29 7.31 0.15
N LEU A 445 -19.49 6.13 0.75
CA LEU A 445 -19.17 5.82 2.14
C LEU A 445 -18.23 4.61 2.18
N ALA A 446 -17.02 4.80 2.69
CA ALA A 446 -15.96 3.79 2.72
C ALA A 446 -15.54 3.46 4.15
N TYR A 447 -15.65 2.19 4.53
CA TYR A 447 -15.10 1.63 5.77
C TYR A 447 -13.75 0.97 5.47
N THR A 448 -12.69 1.41 6.15
CA THR A 448 -11.33 0.86 6.04
C THR A 448 -10.95 0.19 7.36
N PHE A 449 -10.22 -0.93 7.32
CA PHE A 449 -9.84 -1.73 8.50
C PHE A 449 -8.45 -2.36 8.40
#